data_AF-A0A7S0Q4A9-F1
#
_entry.id   AF-A0A7S0Q4A9-F1
#
_cell.length_a   1.000
_cell.length_b   1.000
_cell.length_c   1.000
_cell.angle_alpha   90.00
_cell.angle_beta   90.00
_cell.angle_gamma   90.00
#
_symmetry.space_group_name_H-M   'P 1'
#
loop_
_entity.id
_entity.type
_entity.pdbx_description
1 polymer ?
#
loop_
_entity_poly.entity_id
_entity_poly.type
_entity_poly.pdbx_seq_one_letter_code
_entity_poly.pdbx_strand_id
1 'polypeptide(L)'
;KRRVGVKECICSSPHPAAGTPGPCELLMSVRSLLLSAEEEQECPEVGVFQGRRCELLAQLCYPIKPREFFMRYWRKQAFATHGSEKRVSALVCERLHALRLRQLLLATPSEEIHCWMTSRIGSGNESFKTSDTEAALACHRAGGSLYFRAPPEASELLVTALSQQLGLSFGALHPDGAP
;
A
#
# COMPACT_ATOMS: atom_id res chain seq x y z
N LYS A 1 -5.00 -21.52 -29.34
CA LYS A 1 -6.35 -21.21 -28.82
C LYS A 1 -6.78 -22.29 -27.83
N ARG A 2 -6.55 -22.08 -26.53
CA ARG A 2 -7.15 -22.88 -25.44
C ARG A 2 -7.46 -21.93 -24.28
N ARG A 3 -8.74 -21.82 -23.93
CA ARG A 3 -9.24 -21.16 -22.72
C ARG A 3 -8.92 -22.07 -21.54
N VAL A 4 -8.38 -21.54 -20.46
CA VAL A 4 -8.27 -22.23 -19.18
C VAL A 4 -9.18 -21.51 -18.20
N GLY A 5 -10.15 -22.25 -17.68
CA GLY A 5 -11.27 -21.76 -16.89
C GLY A 5 -10.87 -21.26 -15.51
N VAL A 6 -11.61 -20.24 -15.07
CA VAL A 6 -11.65 -19.75 -13.70
C VAL A 6 -12.35 -20.81 -12.86
N LYS A 7 -11.67 -21.32 -11.83
CA LYS A 7 -12.29 -22.17 -10.81
C LYS A 7 -13.03 -21.26 -9.82
N GLU A 8 -14.34 -21.46 -9.76
CA GLU A 8 -15.23 -20.90 -8.74
C GLU A 8 -14.89 -21.48 -7.37
N CYS A 9 -14.76 -20.60 -6.37
CA CYS A 9 -14.72 -21.00 -4.97
C CYS A 9 -16.14 -21.40 -4.54
N ILE A 10 -16.35 -22.70 -4.34
CA ILE A 10 -17.55 -23.25 -3.71
C ILE A 10 -17.41 -23.02 -2.19
N CYS A 11 -18.05 -21.97 -1.68
CA CYS A 11 -18.31 -21.84 -0.26
C CYS A 11 -19.70 -22.43 0.03
N SER A 12 -19.71 -23.66 0.54
CA SER A 12 -20.92 -24.31 1.05
C SER A 12 -21.35 -23.63 2.35
N SER A 13 -22.52 -22.97 2.34
CA SER A 13 -23.24 -22.56 3.54
C SER A 13 -24.74 -22.87 3.38
N PRO A 14 -25.44 -23.24 4.46
CA PRO A 14 -26.80 -23.76 4.39
C PRO A 14 -27.83 -22.65 4.11
N HIS A 15 -28.90 -23.03 3.41
CA HIS A 15 -30.08 -22.20 3.11
C HIS A 15 -30.69 -21.57 4.38
N PRO A 16 -30.95 -20.25 4.39
CA PRO A 16 -32.04 -19.68 5.16
C PRO A 16 -33.28 -19.47 4.26
N ALA A 17 -34.43 -19.60 4.90
CA ALA A 17 -35.76 -19.46 4.33
C ALA A 17 -36.05 -18.06 3.76
N ALA A 18 -36.98 -18.03 2.81
CA ALA A 18 -37.42 -16.86 2.06
C ALA A 18 -37.82 -15.67 2.96
N GLY A 19 -37.34 -14.47 2.60
CA GLY A 19 -38.03 -13.22 2.97
C GLY A 19 -37.22 -12.12 3.67
N THR A 20 -35.90 -12.22 3.82
CA THR A 20 -35.09 -11.09 4.32
C THR A 20 -33.88 -10.84 3.41
N PRO A 21 -33.66 -9.59 2.95
CA PRO A 21 -32.49 -9.26 2.15
C PRO A 21 -31.23 -9.45 2.98
N GLY A 22 -30.32 -10.29 2.49
CA GLY A 22 -29.08 -10.62 3.17
C GLY A 22 -28.10 -9.44 3.21
N PRO A 23 -27.08 -9.47 4.10
CA PRO A 23 -26.10 -8.40 4.26
C PRO A 23 -25.31 -8.07 2.97
N CYS A 24 -25.29 -8.97 1.98
CA CYS A 24 -24.68 -8.74 0.66
C CYS A 24 -25.49 -7.80 -0.26
N GLU A 25 -26.82 -7.76 -0.16
CA GLU A 25 -27.63 -6.86 -1.02
C GLU A 25 -27.56 -5.41 -0.55
N LEU A 26 -27.45 -5.18 0.76
CA LEU A 26 -27.20 -3.85 1.34
C LEU A 26 -25.81 -3.30 0.94
N LEU A 27 -24.78 -4.16 0.91
CA LEU A 27 -23.44 -3.77 0.45
C LEU A 27 -23.39 -3.42 -1.04
N MET A 28 -24.20 -4.08 -1.88
CA MET A 28 -24.31 -3.78 -3.32
C MET A 28 -25.14 -2.51 -3.58
N SER A 29 -26.19 -2.27 -2.80
CA SER A 29 -27.07 -1.09 -2.93
C SER A 29 -26.39 0.21 -2.50
N VAL A 30 -25.56 0.18 -1.44
CA VAL A 30 -24.73 1.34 -1.04
C VAL A 30 -23.64 1.63 -2.09
N ARG A 31 -23.12 0.59 -2.76
CA ARG A 31 -22.17 0.72 -3.88
C ARG A 31 -22.77 1.46 -5.07
N SER A 32 -24.06 1.23 -5.34
CA SER A 32 -24.78 1.88 -6.45
C SER A 32 -25.23 3.31 -6.11
N LEU A 33 -25.43 3.66 -4.83
CA LEU A 33 -25.87 4.99 -4.42
C LEU A 33 -24.72 6.00 -4.26
N LEU A 34 -23.48 5.53 -4.03
CA LEU A 34 -22.28 6.37 -3.98
C LEU A 34 -21.71 6.72 -5.36
N LEU A 35 -22.19 6.08 -6.44
CA LEU A 35 -21.66 6.27 -7.80
C LEU A 35 -22.38 7.38 -8.60
N SER A 36 -23.32 8.11 -8.00
CA SER A 36 -24.28 8.91 -8.77
C SER A 36 -24.17 10.44 -8.62
N ALA A 37 -23.26 10.99 -7.81
CA ALA A 37 -23.20 12.45 -7.63
C ALA A 37 -21.87 12.99 -7.06
N GLU A 38 -20.73 12.45 -7.48
CA GLU A 38 -19.46 13.17 -7.33
C GLU A 38 -19.03 13.58 -8.73
N GLU A 39 -18.90 14.89 -8.98
CA GLU A 39 -18.08 15.40 -10.08
C GLU A 39 -16.82 14.54 -10.16
N GLU A 40 -16.35 14.18 -11.36
CA GLU A 40 -15.09 13.44 -11.56
C GLU A 40 -13.91 14.29 -11.05
N GLN A 41 -13.79 14.42 -9.74
CA GLN A 41 -12.75 15.18 -9.09
C GLN A 41 -11.54 14.25 -9.08
N GLU A 42 -10.64 14.54 -10.01
CA GLU A 42 -9.45 13.74 -10.27
C GLU A 42 -8.67 13.55 -8.95
N CYS A 43 -8.34 12.29 -8.63
CA CYS A 43 -7.60 11.98 -7.42
C CYS A 43 -6.28 12.76 -7.41
N PRO A 44 -5.95 13.48 -6.32
CA PRO A 44 -4.72 14.27 -6.29
C PRO A 44 -3.50 13.36 -6.39
N GLU A 45 -2.54 13.72 -7.24
CA GLU A 45 -1.27 12.99 -7.36
C GLU A 45 -0.44 13.08 -6.08
N VAL A 46 0.12 11.95 -5.67
CA VAL A 46 0.95 11.79 -4.47
C VAL A 46 2.36 12.28 -4.76
N GLY A 47 2.84 13.19 -3.93
CA GLY A 47 4.20 13.71 -4.00
C GLY A 47 4.40 14.89 -4.96
N VAL A 48 3.35 15.34 -5.66
CA VAL A 48 3.40 16.57 -6.46
C VAL A 48 3.06 17.77 -5.58
N PHE A 49 4.06 18.61 -5.31
CA PHE A 49 3.92 19.85 -4.56
C PHE A 49 3.87 21.04 -5.53
N GLN A 50 2.72 21.26 -6.20
CA GLN A 50 2.52 22.33 -7.19
C GLN A 50 2.49 23.75 -6.56
N GLY A 51 3.49 24.12 -5.76
CA GLY A 51 3.54 25.39 -5.01
C GLY A 51 2.48 25.54 -3.91
N ARG A 52 1.45 24.66 -3.89
CA ARG A 52 0.53 24.45 -2.78
C ARG A 52 0.99 23.20 -2.04
N ARG A 53 1.25 23.33 -0.73
CA ARG A 53 1.46 22.17 0.15
C ARG A 53 0.12 21.47 0.34
N CYS A 54 -0.30 20.65 -0.62
CA CYS A 54 -1.33 19.66 -0.31
C CYS A 54 -0.69 18.67 0.66
N GLU A 55 -1.31 18.47 1.82
CA GLU A 55 -0.79 17.56 2.83
C GLU A 55 -0.79 16.14 2.26
N LEU A 56 0.37 15.48 2.22
CA LEU A 56 0.53 14.09 1.78
C LEU A 56 -0.56 13.15 2.36
N LEU A 57 -0.94 13.33 3.62
CA LEU A 57 -2.03 12.59 4.26
C LEU A 57 -3.37 12.82 3.56
N ALA A 58 -3.70 14.05 3.17
CA ALA A 58 -4.89 14.33 2.37
C ALA A 58 -4.82 13.61 1.01
N GLN A 59 -3.65 13.62 0.36
CA GLN A 59 -3.43 12.91 -0.90
C GLN A 59 -3.54 11.40 -0.76
N LEU A 60 -3.25 10.79 0.40
CA LEU A 60 -3.37 9.35 0.65
C LEU A 60 -4.74 8.93 1.19
N CYS A 61 -5.42 9.82 1.90
CA CYS A 61 -6.74 9.55 2.49
C CYS A 61 -7.91 9.90 1.55
N TYR A 62 -7.68 10.59 0.43
CA TYR A 62 -8.75 10.88 -0.56
C TYR A 62 -9.61 9.63 -0.86
N PRO A 63 -10.96 9.75 -0.89
CA PRO A 63 -11.74 11.00 -0.87
C PRO A 63 -12.01 11.61 0.52
N ILE A 64 -11.63 10.95 1.61
CA ILE A 64 -11.91 11.48 2.96
C ILE A 64 -10.90 12.55 3.37
N LYS A 65 -11.36 13.52 4.17
CA LYS A 65 -10.51 14.58 4.72
C LYS A 65 -9.65 14.03 5.87
N PRO A 66 -8.41 14.52 6.09
CA PRO A 66 -7.55 14.08 7.19
C PRO A 66 -8.25 14.10 8.57
N ARG A 67 -9.04 15.14 8.86
CA ARG A 67 -9.83 15.22 10.11
C ARG A 67 -10.75 14.02 10.30
N GLU A 68 -11.42 13.58 9.23
CA GLU A 68 -12.31 12.41 9.28
C GLU A 68 -11.49 11.12 9.44
N PHE A 69 -10.35 11.02 8.74
CA PHE A 69 -9.41 9.92 8.90
C PHE A 69 -8.99 9.74 10.36
N PHE A 70 -8.58 10.83 11.03
CA PHE A 70 -8.21 10.79 12.45
C PHE A 70 -9.36 10.39 13.37
N MET A 71 -10.55 10.94 13.11
CA MET A 71 -11.71 10.68 13.97
C MET A 71 -12.23 9.26 13.86
N ARG A 72 -12.21 8.66 12.66
CA ARG A 72 -12.89 7.38 12.39
C ARG A 72 -11.94 6.19 12.22
N TYR A 73 -10.73 6.40 11.74
CA TYR A 73 -9.86 5.29 11.28
C TYR A 73 -8.53 5.21 12.02
N TRP A 74 -7.83 6.34 12.19
CA TRP A 74 -6.49 6.36 12.79
C TRP A 74 -6.47 5.69 14.17
N ARG A 75 -5.68 4.61 14.30
CA ARG A 75 -5.54 3.79 15.52
C ARG A 75 -6.85 3.14 16.02
N LYS A 76 -7.88 3.04 15.17
CA LYS A 76 -9.19 2.45 15.52
C LYS A 76 -9.56 1.26 14.64
N GLN A 77 -9.34 1.37 13.34
CA GLN A 77 -9.69 0.33 12.37
C GLN A 77 -8.86 0.46 11.09
N ALA A 78 -8.84 -0.60 10.30
CA ALA A 78 -8.21 -0.57 8.98
C ALA A 78 -8.94 0.41 8.05
N PHE A 79 -8.18 1.13 7.23
CA PHE A 79 -8.69 2.01 6.18
C PHE A 79 -8.09 1.59 4.84
N ALA A 80 -8.95 1.45 3.82
CA ALA A 80 -8.56 1.19 2.45
C ALA A 80 -9.35 2.12 1.53
N THR A 81 -8.66 2.69 0.54
CA THR A 81 -9.26 3.54 -0.49
C THR A 81 -8.85 3.03 -1.86
N HIS A 82 -9.73 3.24 -2.85
CA HIS A 82 -9.43 2.93 -4.24
C HIS A 82 -9.06 4.24 -4.96
N GLY A 83 -8.18 4.14 -5.94
CA GLY A 83 -7.78 5.28 -6.76
C GLY A 83 -7.13 4.81 -8.05
N SER A 84 -7.04 5.72 -9.03
CA SER A 84 -6.29 5.47 -10.26
C SER A 84 -4.80 5.28 -9.96
N GLU A 85 -4.11 4.47 -10.77
CA GLU A 85 -2.64 4.33 -10.73
C GLU A 85 -1.92 5.68 -10.90
N LYS A 86 -2.55 6.63 -11.63
CA LYS A 86 -2.04 7.99 -11.82
C LYS A 86 -1.71 8.66 -10.50
N ARG A 87 -2.51 8.39 -9.46
CA ARG A 87 -2.35 8.93 -8.10
C ARG A 87 -0.96 8.69 -7.53
N VAL A 88 -0.32 7.55 -7.82
CA VAL A 88 1.02 7.23 -7.30
C VAL A 88 2.08 7.20 -8.40
N SER A 89 1.70 7.50 -9.65
CA SER A 89 2.57 7.35 -10.82
C SER A 89 3.82 8.22 -10.74
N ALA A 90 3.70 9.48 -10.34
CA ALA A 90 4.84 10.39 -10.14
C ALA A 90 5.81 9.84 -9.09
N LEU A 91 5.32 9.49 -7.90
CA LEU A 91 6.14 8.85 -6.85
C LEU A 91 6.85 7.58 -7.35
N VAL A 92 6.11 6.73 -8.07
CA VAL A 92 6.63 5.47 -8.60
C VAL A 92 7.75 5.71 -9.62
N CYS A 93 7.52 6.59 -10.58
CA CYS A 93 8.46 6.88 -11.66
C CYS A 93 9.69 7.64 -11.16
N GLU A 94 9.49 8.64 -10.30
CA GLU A 94 10.57 9.54 -9.86
C GLU A 94 11.38 8.98 -8.70
N ARG A 95 10.77 8.25 -7.76
CA ARG A 95 11.40 7.89 -6.48
C ARG A 95 11.46 6.39 -6.20
N LEU A 96 10.69 5.57 -6.92
CA LEU A 96 10.69 4.10 -6.77
C LEU A 96 11.18 3.38 -8.02
N HIS A 97 12.01 4.04 -8.83
CA HIS A 97 12.66 3.48 -10.02
C HIS A 97 11.68 2.77 -10.98
N ALA A 98 10.47 3.30 -11.14
CA ALA A 98 9.39 2.69 -11.92
C ALA A 98 9.12 1.21 -11.54
N LEU A 99 9.28 0.88 -10.26
CA LEU A 99 9.17 -0.46 -9.68
C LEU A 99 10.11 -1.50 -10.31
N ARG A 100 11.23 -1.06 -10.89
CA ARG A 100 12.27 -1.97 -11.40
C ARG A 100 13.00 -2.61 -10.22
N LEU A 101 12.62 -3.83 -9.88
CA LEU A 101 13.10 -4.54 -8.69
C LEU A 101 14.63 -4.51 -8.53
N ARG A 102 15.39 -4.77 -9.60
CA ARG A 102 16.85 -4.72 -9.54
C ARG A 102 17.38 -3.33 -9.14
N GLN A 103 16.78 -2.27 -9.66
CA GLN A 103 17.17 -0.90 -9.30
C GLN A 103 16.78 -0.57 -7.86
N LEU A 104 15.60 -1.03 -7.42
CA LEU A 104 15.17 -0.89 -6.03
C LEU A 104 16.15 -1.57 -5.07
N LEU A 105 16.54 -2.83 -5.33
CA LEU A 105 17.49 -3.56 -4.48
C LEU A 105 18.88 -2.91 -4.44
N LEU A 106 19.34 -2.33 -5.55
CA LEU A 106 20.62 -1.61 -5.60
C LEU A 106 20.57 -0.25 -4.90
N ALA A 107 19.40 0.39 -4.86
CA ALA A 107 19.18 1.70 -4.23
C ALA A 107 18.76 1.59 -2.75
N THR A 108 18.35 0.41 -2.29
CA THR A 108 18.09 0.14 -0.88
C THR A 108 19.40 0.32 -0.09
N PRO A 109 19.36 1.01 1.06
CA PRO A 109 20.53 1.14 1.93
C PRO A 109 21.03 -0.25 2.38
N SER A 110 22.30 -0.33 2.78
CA SER A 110 23.12 -1.54 3.02
C SER A 110 22.61 -2.58 4.03
N GLU A 111 21.35 -2.50 4.45
CA GLU A 111 20.69 -3.51 5.27
C GLU A 111 20.43 -4.79 4.48
N GLU A 112 20.35 -5.91 5.22
CA GLU A 112 20.09 -7.20 4.61
C GLU A 112 18.66 -7.25 4.04
N ILE A 113 18.52 -7.74 2.80
CA ILE A 113 17.25 -8.04 2.15
C ILE A 113 16.69 -9.30 2.80
N HIS A 114 15.48 -9.21 3.34
CA HIS A 114 14.77 -10.36 3.89
C HIS A 114 14.05 -11.10 2.77
N CYS A 115 14.35 -12.39 2.65
CA CYS A 115 13.77 -13.29 1.66
C CYS A 115 12.87 -14.29 2.37
N TRP A 116 11.63 -14.45 1.90
CA TRP A 116 10.74 -15.54 2.33
C TRP A 116 10.40 -16.44 1.15
N MET A 117 10.55 -17.74 1.36
CA MET A 117 10.15 -18.77 0.42
C MET A 117 9.08 -19.65 1.06
N THR A 118 8.00 -19.89 0.32
CA THR A 118 7.03 -20.90 0.72
C THR A 118 7.60 -22.28 0.42
N SER A 119 7.73 -23.11 1.45
CA SER A 119 8.10 -24.51 1.23
C SER A 119 6.99 -25.20 0.44
N ARG A 120 7.35 -25.83 -0.68
CA ARG A 120 6.41 -26.64 -1.46
C ARG A 120 6.16 -28.02 -0.87
N ILE A 121 7.01 -28.45 0.06
CA ILE A 121 7.07 -29.83 0.57
C ILE A 121 6.66 -29.90 2.05
N GLY A 122 6.54 -28.77 2.76
CA GLY A 122 6.12 -28.72 4.15
C GLY A 122 5.28 -27.49 4.51
N SER A 123 4.69 -27.49 5.69
CA SER A 123 3.83 -26.41 6.20
C SER A 123 4.61 -25.25 6.83
N GLY A 124 5.69 -24.79 6.19
CA GLY A 124 6.58 -23.76 6.72
C GLY A 124 7.05 -22.78 5.66
N ASN A 125 7.16 -21.50 6.05
CA ASN A 125 7.89 -20.51 5.27
C ASN A 125 9.35 -20.54 5.74
N GLU A 126 10.27 -20.72 4.81
CA GLU A 126 11.70 -20.55 5.07
C GLU A 126 12.07 -19.09 4.82
N SER A 127 12.93 -18.53 5.66
CA SER A 127 13.41 -17.17 5.48
C SER A 127 14.89 -17.06 5.72
N PHE A 128 15.55 -16.25 4.92
CA PHE A 128 16.95 -15.89 5.09
C PHE A 128 17.15 -14.42 4.78
N LYS A 129 18.29 -13.90 5.21
CA LYS A 129 18.71 -12.53 4.95
C LYS A 129 19.90 -12.54 4.01
N THR A 130 19.97 -11.60 3.09
CA THR A 130 21.08 -11.50 2.15
C THR A 130 21.36 -10.05 1.80
N SER A 131 22.62 -9.65 1.74
CA SER A 131 23.03 -8.38 1.13
C SER A 131 23.30 -8.54 -0.38
N ASP A 132 23.34 -9.78 -0.89
CA ASP A 132 23.53 -10.04 -2.30
C ASP A 132 22.23 -9.83 -3.08
N THR A 133 22.26 -8.83 -3.96
CA THR A 133 21.16 -8.49 -4.86
C THR A 133 20.82 -9.64 -5.81
N GLU A 134 21.82 -10.38 -6.32
CA GLU A 134 21.57 -11.46 -7.28
C GLU A 134 20.93 -12.67 -6.58
N ALA A 135 21.34 -13.00 -5.35
CA ALA A 135 20.66 -14.00 -4.52
C ALA A 135 19.20 -13.62 -4.23
N ALA A 136 18.92 -12.36 -3.88
CA ALA A 136 17.56 -11.88 -3.65
C ALA A 136 16.70 -11.95 -4.92
N LEU A 137 17.25 -11.57 -6.08
CA LEU A 137 16.58 -11.70 -7.37
C LEU A 137 16.29 -13.16 -7.72
N ALA A 138 17.23 -14.07 -7.45
CA ALA A 138 17.03 -15.50 -7.66
C ALA A 138 15.88 -16.04 -6.78
N CYS A 139 15.85 -15.65 -5.51
CA CYS A 139 14.75 -15.98 -4.59
C CYS A 139 13.40 -15.48 -5.12
N HIS A 140 13.32 -14.22 -5.56
CA HIS A 140 12.08 -13.67 -6.12
C HIS A 140 11.63 -14.43 -7.39
N ARG A 141 12.55 -14.74 -8.29
CA ARG A 141 12.26 -15.54 -9.50
C ARG A 141 11.79 -16.96 -9.17
N ALA A 142 12.22 -17.53 -8.04
CA ALA A 142 11.74 -18.82 -7.54
C ALA A 142 10.32 -18.75 -6.93
N GLY A 143 9.71 -17.56 -6.88
CA GLY A 143 8.40 -17.31 -6.27
C GLY A 143 8.48 -16.83 -4.82
N GLY A 144 9.68 -16.46 -4.34
CA GLY A 144 9.86 -15.87 -3.03
C GLY A 144 9.38 -14.43 -2.95
N SER A 145 9.04 -14.01 -1.73
CA SER A 145 8.75 -12.61 -1.41
C SER A 145 9.98 -11.94 -0.82
N LEU A 146 10.17 -10.66 -1.14
CA LEU A 146 11.28 -9.86 -0.65
C LEU A 146 10.76 -8.73 0.22
N TYR A 147 11.50 -8.40 1.27
CA TYR A 147 11.35 -7.18 2.05
C TYR A 147 12.69 -6.50 2.20
N PHE A 148 12.67 -5.21 1.92
CA PHE A 148 13.82 -4.34 1.93
C PHE A 148 13.31 -2.90 2.13
N ARG A 149 14.19 -2.01 2.59
CA ARG A 149 13.81 -0.62 2.78
C ARG A 149 13.62 0.10 1.44
N ALA A 150 12.73 1.09 1.43
CA ALA A 150 12.60 2.00 0.31
C ALA A 150 13.93 2.76 0.08
N PRO A 151 14.20 3.25 -1.14
CA PRO A 151 15.32 4.16 -1.40
C PRO A 151 15.31 5.35 -0.43
N PRO A 152 16.48 5.85 0.01
CA PRO A 152 16.56 6.92 1.03
C PRO A 152 15.73 8.15 0.68
N GLU A 153 15.78 8.61 -0.58
CA GLU A 153 15.01 9.77 -1.05
C GLU A 153 13.49 9.60 -0.86
N ALA A 154 12.98 8.40 -1.16
CA ALA A 154 11.56 8.09 -1.00
C ALA A 154 11.19 7.99 0.49
N SER A 155 12.06 7.36 1.28
CA SER A 155 11.87 7.21 2.72
C SER A 155 11.85 8.55 3.44
N GLU A 156 12.83 9.41 3.18
CA GLU A 156 12.94 10.73 3.81
C GLU A 156 11.73 11.61 3.53
N LEU A 157 11.28 11.64 2.26
CA LEU A 157 10.12 12.42 1.86
C LEU A 157 8.84 11.92 2.55
N LEU A 158 8.56 10.62 2.44
CA LEU A 158 7.30 10.05 2.93
C LEU A 158 7.25 10.01 4.45
N VAL A 159 8.32 9.54 5.10
CA VAL A 159 8.35 9.38 6.56
C VAL A 159 8.33 10.74 7.24
N THR A 160 9.14 11.70 6.80
CA THR A 160 9.14 13.04 7.40
C THR A 160 7.78 13.72 7.28
N ALA A 161 7.19 13.73 6.08
CA ALA A 161 5.91 14.38 5.85
C ALA A 161 4.76 13.69 6.63
N LEU A 162 4.70 12.36 6.62
CA LEU A 162 3.66 11.63 7.33
C LEU A 162 3.81 11.71 8.85
N SER A 163 5.03 11.62 9.38
CA SER A 163 5.23 11.71 10.82
C SER A 163 4.83 13.07 11.37
N GLN A 164 5.13 14.16 10.65
CA GLN A 164 4.66 15.50 11.00
C GLN A 164 3.13 15.59 10.98
N GLN A 165 2.48 15.05 9.95
CA GLN A 165 1.02 15.15 9.78
C GLN A 165 0.24 14.24 10.73
N LEU A 166 0.79 13.07 11.06
CA LEU A 166 0.19 12.10 11.99
C LEU A 166 0.45 12.44 13.46
N GLY A 167 1.24 13.47 13.74
CA GLY A 167 1.66 13.80 15.11
C GLY A 167 2.53 12.70 15.73
N LEU A 168 3.26 11.96 14.91
CA LEU A 168 4.27 11.00 15.37
C LEU A 168 5.53 11.81 15.72
N SER A 169 5.56 12.35 16.94
CA SER A 169 6.72 13.08 17.44
C SER A 169 7.96 12.18 17.45
N PHE A 170 8.88 12.42 16.53
CA PHE A 170 10.30 12.13 16.77
C PHE A 170 10.84 13.26 17.63
N GLY A 171 10.55 13.24 18.94
CA GLY A 171 11.03 14.21 19.92
C GLY A 171 12.54 14.09 20.20
N ALA A 172 13.36 14.00 19.15
CA ALA A 172 14.82 14.01 19.20
C ALA A 172 15.35 14.75 17.96
N LEU A 173 14.83 15.94 17.72
CA LEU A 173 15.63 16.99 17.11
C LEU A 173 15.74 18.06 18.18
N HIS A 174 16.83 18.01 18.95
CA HIS A 174 17.21 19.17 19.74
C HIS A 174 17.35 20.38 18.79
N PRO A 175 17.05 21.61 19.26
CA PRO A 175 17.18 22.83 18.43
C PRO A 175 18.62 23.13 17.97
N ASP A 176 19.60 22.33 18.38
CA ASP A 176 21.01 22.35 17.94
C ASP A 176 21.37 21.22 16.95
N GLY A 177 20.43 20.34 16.59
CA GLY A 177 20.60 19.32 15.56
C GLY A 177 21.38 18.06 15.96
N ALA A 178 21.63 17.82 17.25
CA ALA A 178 22.19 16.54 17.73
C ALA A 178 21.08 15.52 18.08
N PRO A 179 21.34 14.19 17.91
CA PRO A 179 20.40 13.13 18.27
C PRO A 179 20.12 13.05 19.78
#